data_AF-M7XGK3-F1
#
_entry.id   AF-M7XGK3-F1
#
_cell.length_a   1.000
_cell.length_b   1.000
_cell.length_c   1.000
_cell.angle_alpha   90.00
_cell.angle_beta   90.00
_cell.angle_gamma   90.00
#
_symmetry.space_group_name_H-M   'P 1'
#
loop_
_entity.id
_entity.type
_entity.pdbx_description
1 polymer ?
#
loop_
_entity_poly.entity_id
_entity_poly.type
_entity_poly.pdbx_seq_one_letter_code
_entity_poly.pdbx_strand_id
1 'polypeptide(L)'
;MITGAYVLFTAKGTKTHKNIGYGYVLSMVLVCGSALGIYNLTGRFGMFHILAFVGFATLVAGMLPLLIKGIRKDFRVLHLWFMYYSVLGLYAAFASELSVRVPEKPFYTMVGIATGSIFVLGSFFIFWKEKVWSRYLLK
;
A
#
# COMPACT_ATOMS: atom_id res chain seq x y z
N MET A 1 4.82 -8.51 -1.56
CA MET A 1 6.06 -7.78 -1.92
C MET A 1 6.23 -7.70 -3.43
N ILE A 2 6.56 -8.81 -4.10
CA ILE A 2 6.94 -8.86 -5.52
C ILE A 2 5.83 -8.34 -6.45
N THR A 3 4.60 -8.84 -6.29
CA THR A 3 3.45 -8.39 -7.09
C THR A 3 3.17 -6.89 -6.93
N GLY A 4 3.33 -6.35 -5.72
CA GLY A 4 3.22 -4.92 -5.45
C GLY A 4 4.27 -4.10 -6.20
N ALA A 5 5.55 -4.49 -6.11
CA ALA A 5 6.63 -3.85 -6.88
C ALA A 5 6.35 -3.90 -8.38
N TYR A 6 5.99 -5.07 -8.89
CA TYR A 6 5.76 -5.29 -10.31
C TYR A 6 4.60 -4.46 -10.85
N VAL A 7 3.51 -4.33 -10.08
CA VAL A 7 2.37 -3.47 -10.42
C VAL A 7 2.78 -2.00 -10.54
N LEU A 8 3.74 -1.53 -9.73
CA LEU A 8 4.24 -0.16 -9.81
C LEU A 8 5.18 0.10 -11.00
N PHE A 9 5.99 -0.87 -11.43
CA PHE A 9 6.93 -0.66 -12.54
C PHE A 9 6.37 -1.01 -13.93
N THR A 10 5.29 -1.79 -14.02
CA THR A 10 4.71 -2.16 -15.31
C THR A 10 3.91 -1.05 -15.97
N ALA A 11 3.84 -1.10 -17.31
CA ALA A 11 2.97 -0.25 -18.11
C ALA A 11 1.50 -0.43 -17.68
N LYS A 12 0.87 0.69 -17.30
CA LYS A 12 -0.49 0.71 -16.73
C LYS A 12 -1.54 0.38 -17.79
N GLY A 13 -2.61 -0.28 -17.38
CA GLY A 13 -3.74 -0.62 -18.24
C GLY A 13 -3.56 -1.82 -19.18
N THR A 14 -2.35 -2.40 -19.25
CA THR A 14 -2.08 -3.63 -20.01
C THR A 14 -2.78 -4.86 -19.39
N LYS A 15 -2.99 -5.93 -20.18
CA LYS A 15 -3.54 -7.19 -19.66
C LYS A 15 -2.68 -7.75 -18.51
N THR A 16 -1.35 -7.69 -18.66
CA THR A 16 -0.38 -8.11 -17.64
C THR A 16 -0.52 -7.30 -16.35
N HIS A 17 -0.61 -5.97 -16.46
CA HIS A 17 -0.82 -5.10 -15.29
C HIS A 17 -2.11 -5.44 -14.54
N LYS A 18 -3.22 -5.69 -15.27
CA LYS A 18 -4.50 -6.07 -14.65
C LYS A 18 -4.41 -7.41 -13.92
N ASN A 19 -3.88 -8.44 -14.57
CA ASN A 19 -3.79 -9.78 -13.98
C ASN A 19 -2.94 -9.78 -12.70
N ILE A 20 -1.78 -9.12 -12.74
CA ILE A 20 -0.89 -9.05 -11.57
C ILE A 20 -1.45 -8.08 -10.53
N GLY A 21 -2.16 -7.03 -10.95
CA GLY A 21 -2.92 -6.13 -10.08
C GLY A 21 -3.94 -6.88 -9.25
N TYR A 22 -4.75 -7.76 -9.86
CA TYR A 22 -5.68 -8.61 -9.11
C TYR A 22 -4.96 -9.59 -8.18
N GLY A 23 -3.84 -10.17 -8.61
CA GLY A 23 -3.00 -11.00 -7.74
C GLY A 23 -2.46 -10.22 -6.53
N TYR A 24 -2.05 -8.97 -6.72
CA TYR A 24 -1.65 -8.06 -5.64
C TYR A 24 -2.81 -7.74 -4.70
N VAL A 25 -3.99 -7.39 -5.22
CA VAL A 25 -5.19 -7.11 -4.42
C VAL A 25 -5.55 -8.31 -3.56
N LEU A 26 -5.62 -9.51 -4.14
CA LEU A 26 -5.89 -10.74 -3.39
C LEU A 26 -4.84 -10.97 -2.30
N SER A 27 -3.56 -10.79 -2.62
CA SER A 27 -2.47 -10.91 -1.65
C SER A 27 -2.62 -9.90 -0.50
N MET A 28 -2.99 -8.66 -0.80
CA MET A 28 -3.18 -7.63 0.22
C MET A 28 -4.37 -7.91 1.12
N VAL A 29 -5.49 -8.42 0.57
CA VAL A 29 -6.64 -8.84 1.37
C VAL A 29 -6.24 -9.93 2.35
N LEU A 30 -5.46 -10.93 1.90
CA LEU A 30 -4.96 -12.00 2.78
C LEU A 30 -3.99 -11.47 3.85
N VAL A 31 -3.06 -10.58 3.49
CA VAL A 31 -2.10 -10.00 4.43
C VAL A 31 -2.81 -9.13 5.48
N CYS A 32 -3.66 -8.20 5.07
CA CYS A 32 -4.44 -7.37 6.00
C CYS A 32 -5.38 -8.23 6.86
N GLY A 33 -6.06 -9.21 6.26
CA GLY A 33 -6.94 -10.13 6.98
C GLY A 33 -6.19 -10.96 8.03
N SER A 34 -5.03 -11.51 7.68
CA SER A 34 -4.19 -12.24 8.64
C SER A 34 -3.68 -11.34 9.77
N ALA A 35 -3.26 -10.10 9.45
CA ALA A 35 -2.81 -9.14 10.46
C ALA A 35 -3.89 -8.77 11.48
N LEU A 36 -5.17 -8.76 11.08
CA LEU A 36 -6.31 -8.56 11.99
C LEU A 36 -6.56 -9.75 12.93
N GLY A 37 -5.99 -10.92 12.64
CA GLY A 37 -6.07 -12.11 13.48
C GLY A 37 -4.90 -12.31 14.43
N ILE A 38 -3.87 -11.44 14.40
CA ILE A 38 -2.66 -11.61 15.21
C ILE A 38 -2.81 -10.87 16.55
N TYR A 39 -3.04 -11.64 17.62
CA TYR A 39 -3.11 -11.12 19.00
C TYR A 39 -1.86 -11.44 19.83
N ASN A 40 -0.95 -12.26 19.33
CA ASN A 40 0.18 -12.78 20.12
C ASN A 40 1.15 -11.70 20.61
N LEU A 41 1.19 -10.53 19.97
CA LEU A 41 2.14 -9.47 20.31
C LEU A 41 1.66 -8.55 21.45
N THR A 42 0.37 -8.22 21.46
CA THR A 42 -0.22 -7.25 22.39
C THR A 42 -1.30 -7.86 23.28
N GLY A 43 -1.72 -9.11 23.02
CA GLY A 43 -2.84 -9.79 23.68
C GLY A 43 -4.21 -9.14 23.44
N ARG A 44 -4.24 -8.03 22.68
CA ARG A 44 -5.38 -7.14 22.47
C ARG A 44 -5.29 -6.51 21.09
N PHE A 45 -6.38 -5.89 20.65
CA PHE A 45 -6.38 -5.02 19.48
C PHE A 45 -5.30 -3.93 19.63
N GLY A 46 -4.37 -3.88 18.68
CA GLY A 46 -3.15 -3.07 18.78
C GLY A 46 -2.80 -2.34 17.50
N MET A 47 -1.63 -1.70 17.48
CA MET A 47 -1.17 -0.87 16.35
C MET A 47 -1.23 -1.59 14.99
N PHE A 48 -0.82 -2.87 14.93
CA PHE A 48 -0.84 -3.62 13.68
C PHE A 48 -2.26 -3.87 13.14
N HIS A 49 -3.28 -3.96 13.99
CA HIS A 49 -4.66 -4.08 13.55
C HIS A 49 -5.16 -2.77 12.93
N ILE A 50 -4.84 -1.64 13.57
CA ILE A 50 -5.17 -0.30 13.06
C ILE A 50 -4.50 -0.10 11.69
N LEU A 51 -3.21 -0.40 11.58
CA LEU A 51 -2.47 -0.28 10.32
C LEU A 51 -2.99 -1.23 9.24
N ALA A 52 -3.40 -2.45 9.60
CA ALA A 52 -4.04 -3.38 8.67
C ALA A 52 -5.37 -2.84 8.14
N PHE A 53 -6.17 -2.21 9.00
CA PHE A 53 -7.42 -1.57 8.60
C PHE A 53 -7.19 -0.37 7.66
N VAL A 54 -6.22 0.48 7.98
CA VAL A 54 -5.81 1.59 7.10
C VAL A 54 -5.30 1.07 5.76
N GLY A 55 -4.48 0.02 5.76
CA GLY A 55 -4.00 -0.65 4.55
C GLY A 55 -5.14 -1.20 3.70
N PHE A 56 -6.13 -1.83 4.33
CA PHE A 56 -7.32 -2.34 3.65
C PHE A 56 -8.18 -1.20 3.07
N ALA A 57 -8.41 -0.13 3.84
CA ALA A 57 -9.15 1.04 3.37
C ALA A 57 -8.45 1.71 2.18
N THR A 58 -7.11 1.80 2.20
CA THR A 58 -6.29 2.33 1.11
C THR A 58 -6.41 1.47 -0.15
N LEU A 59 -6.37 0.14 0.00
CA LEU A 59 -6.56 -0.80 -1.10
C LEU A 59 -7.95 -0.65 -1.73
N VAL A 60 -8.99 -0.58 -0.91
CA VAL A 60 -10.38 -0.38 -1.36
C VAL A 60 -10.50 0.96 -2.10
N ALA A 61 -9.97 2.04 -1.53
CA ALA A 61 -9.96 3.37 -2.17
C ALA A 61 -9.20 3.38 -3.50
N GLY A 62 -8.14 2.58 -3.63
CA GLY A 62 -7.43 2.41 -4.90
C GLY A 62 -8.23 1.66 -5.96
N MET A 63 -9.03 0.67 -5.57
CA MET A 63 -9.85 -0.10 -6.51
C MET A 63 -11.19 0.57 -6.84
N LEU A 64 -11.71 1.40 -5.95
CA LEU A 64 -12.99 2.10 -6.08
C LEU A 64 -13.16 2.85 -7.42
N PRO A 65 -12.16 3.61 -7.92
CA PRO A 65 -12.17 4.25 -9.24
C PRO A 65 -12.43 3.32 -10.42
N LEU A 66 -12.11 2.04 -10.29
CA LEU A 66 -12.27 1.04 -11.36
C LEU A 66 -13.62 0.31 -11.28
N LEU A 67 -14.22 0.27 -10.09
CA LEU A 67 -15.47 -0.46 -9.84
C LEU A 67 -16.70 0.37 -10.19
N ILE A 68 -16.60 1.69 -10.11
CA ILE A 68 -17.70 2.59 -10.47
C ILE A 68 -17.63 2.94 -11.96
N LYS A 69 -18.66 2.57 -12.73
CA LYS A 69 -18.77 2.83 -14.17
C LYS A 69 -19.07 4.31 -14.46
N GLY A 70 -18.57 4.84 -15.59
CA GLY A 70 -18.89 6.20 -16.08
C GLY A 70 -17.91 7.30 -15.66
N ILE A 71 -16.71 6.91 -15.23
CA ILE A 71 -15.84 7.77 -14.44
C ILE A 71 -14.77 8.53 -15.26
N ARG A 72 -14.61 9.83 -14.94
CA ARG A 72 -13.70 10.81 -15.56
C ARG A 72 -12.22 10.40 -15.44
N LYS A 73 -11.36 10.94 -16.31
CA LYS A 73 -9.91 10.61 -16.34
C LYS A 73 -9.19 10.86 -15.01
N ASP A 74 -9.66 11.80 -14.19
CA ASP A 74 -9.13 12.15 -12.87
C ASP A 74 -9.06 10.96 -11.91
N PHE A 75 -9.95 9.99 -12.07
CA PHE A 75 -10.02 8.81 -11.22
C PHE A 75 -8.93 7.79 -11.53
N ARG A 76 -8.30 7.83 -12.71
CA ARG A 76 -7.09 7.04 -12.99
C ARG A 76 -5.91 7.54 -12.17
N VAL A 77 -5.85 8.84 -11.94
CA VAL A 77 -4.85 9.46 -11.05
C VAL A 77 -5.13 9.03 -9.61
N LEU A 78 -6.40 9.02 -9.19
CA LEU A 78 -6.80 8.54 -7.86
C LEU A 78 -6.44 7.06 -7.63
N HIS A 79 -6.74 6.19 -8.59
CA HIS A 79 -6.31 4.78 -8.58
C HIS A 79 -4.80 4.68 -8.42
N LEU A 80 -4.03 5.43 -9.24
CA LEU A 80 -2.58 5.43 -9.17
C LEU A 80 -2.08 5.83 -7.78
N TRP A 81 -2.58 6.94 -7.24
CA TRP A 81 -2.22 7.45 -5.92
C TRP A 81 -2.44 6.40 -4.83
N PHE A 82 -3.67 5.91 -4.66
CA PHE A 82 -3.98 4.95 -3.62
C PHE A 82 -3.26 3.61 -3.81
N MET A 83 -3.05 3.15 -5.04
CA MET A 83 -2.28 1.92 -5.28
C MET A 83 -0.80 2.09 -4.90
N TYR A 84 -0.21 3.26 -5.16
CA TYR A 84 1.14 3.58 -4.67
C TYR A 84 1.19 3.56 -3.13
N TYR A 85 0.26 4.23 -2.46
CA TYR A 85 0.20 4.23 -0.98
C TYR A 85 -0.08 2.86 -0.38
N SER A 86 -0.91 2.04 -1.03
CA SER A 86 -1.14 0.64 -0.63
C SER A 86 0.15 -0.17 -0.69
N VAL A 87 0.98 0.02 -1.72
CA VAL A 87 2.28 -0.64 -1.82
C VAL A 87 3.28 -0.09 -0.79
N LEU A 88 3.33 1.23 -0.57
CA LEU A 88 4.16 1.83 0.49
C LEU A 88 3.79 1.29 1.87
N GLY A 89 2.50 1.22 2.19
CA GLY A 89 2.01 0.63 3.44
C GLY A 89 2.41 -0.83 3.60
N LEU A 90 2.35 -1.60 2.52
CA LEU A 90 2.81 -2.99 2.50
C LEU A 90 4.33 -3.10 2.81
N TYR A 91 5.18 -2.25 2.22
CA TYR A 91 6.62 -2.23 2.52
C TYR A 91 6.91 -1.71 3.94
N ALA A 92 6.16 -0.71 4.41
CA ALA A 92 6.25 -0.19 5.77
C ALA A 92 5.89 -1.26 6.82
N ALA A 93 4.84 -2.04 6.57
CA ALA A 93 4.44 -3.16 7.41
C ALA A 93 5.56 -4.22 7.46
N PHE A 94 6.13 -4.58 6.30
CA PHE A 94 7.25 -5.52 6.23
C PHE A 94 8.48 -5.04 7.02
N ALA A 95 8.89 -3.78 6.83
CA ALA A 95 10.04 -3.21 7.55
C ALA A 95 9.78 -3.12 9.06
N SER A 96 8.56 -2.76 9.45
CA SER A 96 8.15 -2.69 10.86
C SER A 96 8.17 -4.08 11.51
N GLU A 97 7.62 -5.09 10.84
CA GLU A 97 7.61 -6.49 11.29
C GLU A 97 9.04 -7.04 11.50
N LEU A 98 9.98 -6.69 10.61
CA LEU A 98 11.39 -7.05 10.79
C LEU A 98 12.01 -6.31 11.98
N SER A 99 11.72 -5.03 12.13
CA SER A 99 12.33 -4.18 13.16
C SER A 99 11.92 -4.57 14.57
N VAL A 100 10.70 -5.09 14.75
CA VAL A 100 10.20 -5.52 16.08
C VAL A 100 10.70 -6.89 16.52
N ARG A 101 11.39 -7.63 15.63
CA ARG A 101 12.06 -8.90 15.97
C ARG A 101 13.47 -8.69 16.52
N VAL A 102 13.97 -7.45 16.52
CA VAL A 102 15.27 -7.11 17.13
C VAL A 102 15.10 -7.03 18.65
N PRO A 103 15.81 -7.87 19.44
CA PRO A 103 15.70 -7.85 20.90
C PRO A 103 16.08 -6.50 21.52
N GLU A 104 15.51 -6.20 22.68
CA GLU A 104 15.89 -5.05 23.54
C GLU A 104 15.68 -3.65 22.95
N LYS A 105 14.93 -3.53 21.84
CA LYS A 105 14.64 -2.25 21.19
C LYS A 105 13.21 -1.78 21.49
N PRO A 106 12.99 -0.46 21.64
CA PRO A 106 11.65 0.07 21.91
C PRO A 106 10.73 -0.14 20.71
N PHE A 107 9.66 -0.93 20.92
CA PHE A 107 8.70 -1.36 19.90
C PHE A 107 8.17 -0.20 19.04
N TYR A 108 7.55 0.81 19.66
CA TYR A 108 6.88 1.90 18.94
C TYR A 108 7.85 2.77 18.14
N THR A 109 9.06 3.01 18.68
CA THR A 109 10.09 3.79 18.00
C THR A 109 10.57 3.08 16.74
N MET A 110 10.79 1.76 16.82
CA MET A 110 11.21 0.96 15.67
C MET A 110 10.16 0.93 14.56
N VAL A 111 8.90 0.66 14.91
CA VAL A 111 7.78 0.70 13.96
C VAL A 111 7.62 2.10 13.35
N GLY A 112 7.72 3.15 14.18
CA GLY A 112 7.61 4.54 13.76
C GLY A 112 8.71 4.95 12.77
N ILE A 113 9.97 4.61 13.04
CA ILE A 113 11.09 4.92 12.13
C ILE A 113 10.97 4.12 10.82
N ALA A 114 10.70 2.82 10.89
CA ALA A 114 10.55 1.97 9.72
C ALA A 114 9.40 2.44 8.81
N THR A 115 8.23 2.70 9.41
CA THR A 115 7.07 3.23 8.68
C THR A 115 7.34 4.62 8.14
N GLY A 116 7.79 5.53 9.02
CA GLY A 116 8.01 6.94 8.67
C GLY A 116 9.01 7.10 7.52
N SER A 117 10.14 6.39 7.55
CA SER A 117 11.14 6.46 6.48
C SER A 117 10.59 6.03 5.12
N ILE A 118 9.83 4.93 5.07
CA ILE A 118 9.24 4.43 3.82
C ILE A 118 8.18 5.40 3.29
N PHE A 119 7.30 5.91 4.15
CA PHE A 119 6.27 6.86 3.72
C PHE A 119 6.87 8.20 3.30
N VAL A 120 7.86 8.73 4.02
CA VAL A 120 8.52 10.00 3.65
C VAL A 120 9.20 9.89 2.28
N LEU A 121 10.04 8.86 2.09
CA LEU A 121 10.74 8.67 0.81
C LEU A 121 9.76 8.36 -0.33
N GLY A 122 8.76 7.52 -0.06
CA GLY A 122 7.74 7.15 -1.03
C GLY A 122 6.87 8.32 -1.44
N SER A 123 6.38 9.11 -0.48
CA SER A 123 5.58 10.31 -0.76
C SER A 123 6.38 11.37 -1.50
N PHE A 124 7.65 11.60 -1.13
CA PHE A 124 8.53 12.50 -1.88
C PHE A 124 8.64 12.08 -3.35
N PHE A 125 8.86 10.78 -3.61
CA PHE A 125 8.90 10.25 -4.97
C PHE A 125 7.58 10.44 -5.73
N ILE A 126 6.44 10.16 -5.09
CA ILE A 126 5.11 10.32 -5.68
C ILE A 126 4.88 11.79 -6.06
N PHE A 127 5.08 12.74 -5.13
CA PHE A 127 4.89 14.17 -5.40
C PHE A 127 5.80 14.68 -6.52
N TRP A 128 7.04 14.20 -6.59
CA TRP A 128 7.97 14.56 -7.65
C TRP A 128 7.48 14.11 -9.03
N LYS A 129 6.88 12.91 -9.13
CA LYS A 129 6.43 12.34 -10.40
C LYS A 129 4.98 12.62 -10.75
N GLU A 130 4.16 13.05 -9.79
CA GLU A 130 2.72 13.30 -9.97
C GLU A 130 2.44 14.21 -11.17
N LYS A 131 3.13 15.35 -11.27
CA LYS A 131 2.93 16.31 -12.38
C LYS A 131 3.18 15.68 -13.76
N VAL A 132 4.04 14.68 -13.85
CA VAL A 132 4.31 13.95 -15.09
C VAL A 132 3.22 12.92 -15.35
N TRP A 133 2.84 12.14 -14.33
CA TRP A 133 1.81 11.11 -14.43
C TRP A 133 0.43 11.68 -14.73
N SER A 134 0.01 12.74 -14.05
CA SER A 134 -1.28 13.38 -14.28
C SER A 134 -1.39 13.89 -15.72
N ARG A 135 -0.32 14.50 -16.28
CA ARG A 135 -0.31 14.93 -17.68
C ARG A 135 -0.41 13.77 -18.67
N TYR A 136 0.16 12.61 -18.36
CA TYR A 136 0.09 11.44 -19.22
C TYR A 136 -1.27 10.73 -19.14
N LEU A 137 -1.85 10.65 -17.93
CA LEU A 137 -3.11 9.92 -17.67
C LEU A 137 -4.37 10.72 -18.02
N LEU A 138 -4.29 12.05 -18.04
CA LEU A 138 -5.39 12.95 -18.38
C LEU A 138 -5.48 13.28 -19.88
N LYS A 139 -4.44 12.96 -20.67
CA LYS A 139 -4.50 13.00 -22.14
C LYS A 139 -5.50 11.98 -22.70
#